data_AF-A0A8B8EIP7-F1
#
_entry.id   AF-A0A8B8EIP7-F1
#
_cell.length_a   1.000
_cell.length_b   1.000
_cell.length_c   1.000
_cell.angle_alpha   90.00
_cell.angle_beta   90.00
_cell.angle_gamma   90.00
#
_symmetry.space_group_name_H-M   'P 1'
#
loop_
_entity.id
_entity.type
_entity.pdbx_description
1 polymer ?
#
loop_
_entity_poly.entity_id
_entity_poly.type
_entity_poly.pdbx_seq_one_letter_code
_entity_poly.pdbx_strand_id
1 'polypeptide(L)'
;MKIFIFASMLAVVLCQEFHPLPKGKTCPDLPLGELYAVLDDCRGRDEPHCLTDDRHRHGLVCVEERDIQTEYCPYYNTDNSAMEERSCIGEGCPEKPFPSMSAVRYPGCYKDYSGKLEDEL
;
A
#
# COMPACT_ATOMS: atom_id res chain seq x y z
N MET A 1 -42.44 -32.79 4.65
CA MET A 1 -41.99 -31.50 5.22
C MET A 1 -40.50 -31.38 4.91
N LYS A 2 -40.10 -30.35 4.15
CA LYS A 2 -38.73 -30.12 3.63
C LYS A 2 -37.92 -29.32 4.66
N ILE A 3 -36.67 -29.69 4.90
CA ILE A 3 -35.68 -28.80 5.52
C ILE A 3 -34.39 -28.92 4.70
N PHE A 4 -34.18 -27.96 3.80
CA PHE A 4 -32.91 -27.78 3.12
C PHE A 4 -32.08 -26.81 3.96
N ILE A 5 -31.02 -27.33 4.60
CA ILE A 5 -30.04 -26.50 5.31
C ILE A 5 -29.08 -25.96 4.25
N PHE A 6 -29.29 -24.72 3.83
CA PHE A 6 -28.33 -23.98 3.02
C PHE A 6 -27.23 -23.47 3.96
N ALA A 7 -26.10 -24.18 4.01
CA ALA A 7 -24.89 -23.67 4.63
C ALA A 7 -24.43 -22.46 3.80
N SER A 8 -24.68 -21.26 4.31
CA SER A 8 -24.16 -20.01 3.75
C SER A 8 -22.65 -20.02 3.90
N MET A 9 -21.93 -20.35 2.82
CA MET A 9 -20.53 -19.99 2.70
C MET A 9 -20.47 -18.48 2.59
N LEU A 10 -20.29 -17.78 3.72
CA LEU A 10 -19.74 -16.44 3.69
C LEU A 10 -18.33 -16.58 3.11
N ALA A 11 -18.18 -16.28 1.82
CA ALA A 11 -16.90 -15.86 1.30
C ALA A 11 -16.54 -14.61 2.11
N VAL A 12 -15.65 -14.76 3.09
CA VAL A 12 -15.02 -13.62 3.73
C VAL A 12 -14.19 -13.00 2.62
N VAL A 13 -14.76 -11.99 1.96
CA VAL A 13 -13.99 -11.06 1.15
C VAL A 13 -13.09 -10.38 2.17
N LEU A 14 -11.87 -10.90 2.32
CA LEU A 14 -10.82 -10.26 3.10
C LEU A 14 -10.50 -8.99 2.34
N CYS A 15 -11.16 -7.88 2.70
CA CYS A 15 -10.71 -6.57 2.28
C CYS A 15 -9.26 -6.44 2.73
N GLN A 16 -8.34 -6.11 1.83
CA GLN A 16 -6.99 -5.71 2.23
C GLN A 16 -7.15 -4.47 3.11
N GLU A 17 -6.80 -4.57 4.39
CA GLU A 17 -6.94 -3.46 5.31
C GLU A 17 -5.69 -2.59 5.25
N PHE A 18 -5.89 -1.32 4.90
CA PHE A 18 -4.87 -0.29 5.04
C PHE A 18 -4.91 0.25 6.47
N HIS A 19 -3.82 0.07 7.22
CA HIS A 19 -3.68 0.51 8.60
C HIS A 19 -2.88 1.82 8.66
N PRO A 20 -3.52 2.98 8.90
CA PRO A 20 -2.82 4.26 8.93
C PRO A 20 -1.77 4.30 10.04
N LEU A 21 -0.62 4.91 9.75
CA LEU A 21 0.41 5.16 10.76
C LEU A 21 -0.07 6.19 11.81
N PRO A 22 0.49 6.16 13.04
CA PRO A 22 0.24 7.20 14.03
C PRO A 22 0.58 8.60 13.51
N LYS A 23 -0.14 9.61 14.02
CA LYS A 23 0.08 11.01 13.62
C LYS A 23 1.55 11.43 13.79
N GLY A 24 2.13 12.01 12.74
CA GLY A 24 3.51 12.48 12.72
C GLY A 24 4.56 11.41 12.38
N LYS A 25 4.13 10.17 12.08
CA LYS A 25 4.98 9.12 11.53
C LYS A 25 4.81 9.03 10.02
N THR A 26 5.91 8.82 9.31
CA THR A 26 5.92 8.62 7.86
C THR A 26 6.59 7.30 7.53
N CYS A 27 6.34 6.79 6.31
CA CYS A 27 6.92 5.53 5.86
C CYS A 27 8.46 5.56 5.76
N PRO A 28 9.11 6.62 5.23
CA PRO A 28 10.57 6.71 5.23
C PRO A 28 11.20 6.71 6.63
N ASP A 29 10.48 7.23 7.64
CA ASP A 29 10.96 7.32 9.03
C ASP A 29 10.69 6.04 9.84
N LEU A 30 9.97 5.07 9.25
CA LEU A 30 9.59 3.86 9.96
C LEU A 30 10.79 2.91 10.04
N PRO A 31 11.21 2.50 11.26
CA PRO A 31 12.23 1.46 11.39
C PRO A 31 11.77 0.18 10.68
N LEU A 32 12.68 -0.49 9.96
CA LEU A 32 12.38 -1.78 9.32
C LEU A 32 11.77 -2.79 10.33
N GLY A 33 12.19 -2.75 11.59
CA GLY A 33 11.60 -3.59 12.64
C GLY A 33 10.13 -3.30 12.96
N GLU A 34 9.66 -2.06 12.80
CA GLU A 34 8.24 -1.69 12.96
C GLU A 34 7.41 -2.09 11.73
N LEU A 35 8.00 -1.99 10.52
CA LEU A 35 7.40 -2.54 9.30
C LEU A 35 7.21 -4.05 9.43
N TYR A 36 8.23 -4.72 9.98
CA TYR A 36 8.25 -6.15 10.15
C TYR A 36 7.45 -6.64 11.36
N ALA A 37 7.10 -5.79 12.34
CA ALA A 37 6.18 -6.17 13.41
C ALA A 37 4.74 -6.39 12.90
N VAL A 38 4.41 -5.89 11.72
CA VAL A 38 3.15 -6.17 11.00
C VAL A 38 3.22 -7.47 10.18
N LEU A 39 4.40 -8.11 10.06
CA LEU A 39 4.57 -9.39 9.36
C LEU A 39 3.71 -10.52 9.93
N ASP A 40 3.42 -10.51 11.22
CA ASP A 40 2.73 -11.64 11.87
C ASP A 40 1.27 -11.80 11.37
N ASP A 41 0.71 -10.80 10.67
CA ASP A 41 -0.66 -10.81 10.14
C ASP A 41 -0.75 -10.94 8.60
N CYS A 42 0.34 -10.78 7.84
CA CYS A 42 0.29 -10.96 6.39
C CYS A 42 0.15 -12.46 6.06
N ARG A 43 -0.94 -12.83 5.37
CA ARG A 43 -1.25 -14.22 5.03
C ARG A 43 -0.82 -14.55 3.61
N GLY A 44 -0.23 -15.73 3.41
CA GLY A 44 -0.01 -16.28 2.07
C GLY A 44 1.23 -15.71 1.38
N ARG A 45 1.06 -15.06 0.21
CA ARG A 45 2.15 -14.44 -0.58
C ARG A 45 2.22 -12.93 -0.41
N ASP A 46 1.39 -12.37 0.45
CA ASP A 46 1.39 -10.93 0.72
C ASP A 46 2.59 -10.58 1.60
N GLU A 47 3.25 -9.48 1.26
CA GLU A 47 4.34 -8.89 2.03
C GLU A 47 3.85 -7.57 2.66
N PRO A 48 4.46 -7.10 3.75
CA PRO A 48 4.10 -5.83 4.36
C PRO A 48 4.74 -4.67 3.59
N HIS A 49 3.90 -3.71 3.22
CA HIS A 49 4.31 -2.47 2.58
C HIS A 49 3.92 -1.28 3.46
N CYS A 50 4.81 -0.28 3.52
CA CYS A 50 4.40 1.05 3.97
C CYS A 50 4.18 1.93 2.75
N LEU A 51 2.94 2.29 2.50
CA LEU A 51 2.52 3.09 1.35
C LEU A 51 1.80 4.36 1.81
N THR A 52 1.70 5.34 0.93
CA THR A 52 0.66 6.37 1.05
C THR A 52 -0.58 5.91 0.31
N ASP A 53 -1.76 6.25 0.81
CA ASP A 53 -3.00 6.09 0.05
C ASP A 53 -3.28 7.26 -0.90
N ASP A 54 -4.42 7.21 -1.60
CA ASP A 54 -4.94 8.27 -2.48
C ASP A 54 -5.22 9.61 -1.75
N ARG A 55 -5.34 9.59 -0.42
CA ARG A 55 -5.51 10.78 0.43
C ARG A 55 -4.20 11.21 1.10
N HIS A 56 -3.08 10.70 0.62
CA HIS A 56 -1.75 10.97 1.14
C HIS A 56 -1.57 10.59 2.64
N ARG A 57 -2.37 9.65 3.14
CA ARG A 57 -2.17 9.08 4.48
C ARG A 57 -1.13 7.99 4.38
N HIS A 58 -0.12 8.02 5.24
CA HIS A 58 0.84 6.92 5.37
C HIS A 58 0.22 5.77 6.15
N GLY A 59 0.49 4.54 5.74
CA GLY A 59 -0.04 3.35 6.39
C GLY A 59 0.61 2.07 5.93
N LEU A 60 0.34 1.02 6.69
CA LEU A 60 0.80 -0.34 6.48
C LEU A 60 -0.29 -1.15 5.80
N VAL A 61 0.09 -1.98 4.84
CA VAL A 61 -0.83 -2.86 4.13
C VAL A 61 -0.10 -4.15 3.75
N CYS A 62 -0.80 -5.28 3.81
CA CYS A 62 -0.31 -6.55 3.27
C CYS A 62 -0.81 -6.70 1.83
N VAL A 63 0.10 -6.74 0.86
CA VAL A 63 -0.22 -6.95 -0.56
C VAL A 63 0.84 -7.82 -1.22
N GLU A 64 0.49 -8.55 -2.28
CA GLU A 64 1.46 -9.30 -3.07
C GLU A 64 2.57 -8.37 -3.59
N GLU A 65 3.82 -8.78 -3.36
CA GLU A 65 4.97 -8.04 -3.84
C GLU A 65 4.99 -8.05 -5.38
N ARG A 66 5.28 -6.88 -5.97
CA ARG A 66 5.64 -6.75 -7.39
C ARG A 66 6.83 -5.85 -7.63
N ASP A 67 7.43 -5.99 -8.80
CA ASP A 67 8.45 -5.07 -9.31
C ASP A 67 7.81 -3.78 -9.81
N ILE A 68 8.30 -2.66 -9.29
CA ILE A 68 7.91 -1.30 -9.70
C ILE A 68 8.92 -0.80 -10.72
N GLN A 69 8.43 -0.19 -11.80
CA GLN A 69 9.27 0.32 -12.88
C GLN A 69 10.02 1.60 -12.47
N THR A 70 11.11 1.89 -13.19
CA THR A 70 11.83 3.17 -13.09
C THR A 70 10.87 4.35 -13.23
N GLU A 71 11.06 5.41 -12.44
CA GLU A 71 10.21 6.61 -12.39
C GLU A 71 8.75 6.39 -11.91
N TYR A 72 8.40 5.20 -11.40
CA TYR A 72 7.10 4.95 -10.78
C TYR A 72 7.20 4.68 -9.28
N CYS A 73 6.09 4.91 -8.59
CA CYS A 73 5.97 4.68 -7.16
C CYS A 73 4.69 3.90 -6.85
N PRO A 74 4.76 2.89 -5.96
CA PRO A 74 3.58 2.21 -5.50
C PRO A 74 2.79 3.11 -4.55
N TYR A 75 1.48 2.99 -4.59
CA TYR A 75 0.57 3.61 -3.64
C TYR A 75 -0.63 2.71 -3.40
N TYR A 76 -1.35 2.94 -2.30
CA TYR A 76 -2.56 2.19 -2.02
C TYR A 76 -3.79 2.94 -2.54
N ASN A 77 -4.52 2.36 -3.49
CA ASN A 77 -5.77 2.90 -3.96
C ASN A 77 -6.89 2.36 -3.05
N THR A 78 -7.48 3.22 -2.22
CA THR A 78 -8.53 2.78 -1.26
C THR A 78 -9.82 2.37 -1.94
N ASP A 79 -10.17 2.94 -3.09
CA ASP A 79 -11.37 2.60 -3.85
C ASP A 79 -11.27 1.20 -4.46
N ASN A 80 -10.10 0.86 -5.01
CA ASN A 80 -9.82 -0.46 -5.57
C ASN A 80 -9.33 -1.47 -4.52
N SER A 81 -9.09 -0.99 -3.30
CA SER A 81 -8.50 -1.77 -2.19
C SER A 81 -7.25 -2.55 -2.63
N ALA A 82 -6.37 -1.90 -3.41
CA ALA A 82 -5.24 -2.54 -4.07
C ALA A 82 -4.03 -1.60 -4.17
N MET A 83 -2.83 -2.19 -4.27
CA MET A 83 -1.62 -1.44 -4.61
C MET A 83 -1.63 -1.09 -6.11
N GLU A 84 -1.41 0.16 -6.44
CA GLU A 84 -1.30 0.70 -7.80
C GLU A 84 0.00 1.48 -7.98
N GLU A 85 0.26 1.96 -9.19
CA GLU A 85 1.47 2.72 -9.52
C GLU A 85 1.09 4.11 -10.03
N ARG A 86 1.92 5.08 -9.69
CA ARG A 86 1.82 6.45 -10.20
C ARG A 86 3.20 6.96 -10.54
N SER A 87 3.30 7.92 -11.47
CA SER A 87 4.58 8.55 -11.80
C SER A 87 5.18 9.22 -10.57
N CYS A 88 6.46 8.99 -10.31
CA CYS A 88 7.19 9.61 -9.22
C CYS A 88 7.46 11.10 -9.50
N ILE A 89 7.38 11.94 -8.47
CA ILE A 89 7.58 13.38 -8.61
C ILE A 89 8.64 13.90 -7.65
N GLY A 90 9.56 14.70 -8.20
CA GLY A 90 10.59 15.40 -7.44
C GLY A 90 11.86 14.58 -7.23
N GLU A 91 12.62 14.93 -6.20
CA GLU A 91 13.87 14.26 -5.87
C GLU A 91 13.64 12.93 -5.14
N GLY A 92 14.57 11.99 -5.30
CA GLY A 92 14.53 10.68 -4.64
C GLY A 92 13.62 9.67 -5.33
N CYS A 93 13.38 9.84 -6.64
CA CYS A 93 12.66 8.88 -7.48
C CYS A 93 13.53 7.68 -7.84
N PRO A 94 12.93 6.50 -8.07
CA PRO A 94 13.64 5.30 -8.44
C PRO A 94 14.21 5.40 -9.85
N GLU A 95 15.53 5.22 -9.98
CA GLU A 95 16.26 5.21 -11.26
C GLU A 95 16.34 3.81 -11.89
N LYS A 96 15.96 2.78 -11.15
CA LYS A 96 15.98 1.37 -11.55
C LYS A 96 14.72 0.68 -11.04
N PRO A 97 14.29 -0.41 -11.68
CA PRO A 97 13.22 -1.24 -11.14
C PRO A 97 13.57 -1.74 -9.73
N PHE A 98 12.57 -1.83 -8.87
CA PHE A 98 12.75 -2.24 -7.48
C PHE A 98 11.53 -3.00 -6.97
N PRO A 99 11.71 -3.92 -6.00
CA PRO A 99 10.59 -4.59 -5.35
C PRO A 99 9.77 -3.58 -4.54
N SER A 100 8.44 -3.59 -4.71
CA SER A 100 7.49 -2.68 -4.05
C SER A 100 7.68 -2.54 -2.53
N MET A 101 8.10 -3.58 -1.82
CA MET A 101 8.38 -3.50 -0.37
C MET A 101 9.52 -2.52 -0.02
N SER A 102 10.40 -2.24 -0.99
CA SER A 102 11.53 -1.33 -0.84
C SER A 102 11.18 0.13 -1.16
N ALA A 103 9.90 0.45 -1.41
CA ALA A 103 9.45 1.82 -1.69
C ALA A 103 9.92 2.84 -0.65
N VAL A 104 10.00 2.45 0.63
CA VAL A 104 10.48 3.27 1.76
C VAL A 104 11.87 3.87 1.54
N ARG A 105 12.68 3.31 0.64
CA ARG A 105 14.01 3.82 0.28
C ARG A 105 13.99 5.00 -0.70
N TYR A 106 12.84 5.27 -1.30
CA TYR A 106 12.63 6.29 -2.32
C TYR A 106 11.73 7.40 -1.77
N PRO A 107 12.29 8.44 -1.13
CA PRO A 107 11.49 9.50 -0.50
C PRO A 107 10.60 10.24 -1.52
N GLY A 108 10.94 10.25 -2.82
CA GLY A 108 10.10 10.80 -3.87
C GLY A 108 8.73 10.10 -4.01
N CYS A 109 8.63 8.83 -3.61
CA CYS A 109 7.37 8.08 -3.62
C CYS A 109 6.37 8.57 -2.57
N TYR A 110 6.84 9.31 -1.58
CA TYR A 110 6.06 9.79 -0.45
C TYR A 110 5.86 11.31 -0.46
N LYS A 111 6.06 11.98 -1.60
CA LYS A 111 5.60 13.35 -1.76
C LYS A 111 4.08 13.41 -1.74
N ASP A 112 3.52 14.58 -1.48
CA ASP A 112 2.08 14.78 -1.54
C ASP A 112 1.61 14.87 -3.01
N TYR A 113 0.70 13.97 -3.39
CA TYR A 113 0.10 13.89 -4.72
C TYR A 113 -1.30 14.51 -4.75
N SER A 114 -1.87 14.90 -3.60
CA SER A 114 -3.24 15.42 -3.49
C SER A 114 -3.43 16.75 -4.24
N GLY A 115 -2.40 17.61 -4.25
CA GLY A 115 -2.42 18.87 -4.99
C GLY A 115 -2.29 18.76 -6.51
N LYS A 116 -2.07 17.56 -7.08
CA LYS A 116 -2.00 17.36 -8.53
C LYS A 116 -3.30 16.91 -9.18
N LEU A 117 -4.26 16.40 -8.39
CA LEU A 117 -5.60 16.06 -8.86
C LEU A 117 -6.47 17.30 -9.09
N GLU A 118 -6.10 18.45 -8.53
CA GLU A 118 -6.84 19.72 -8.73
C GLU A 118 -6.46 20.43 -10.04
N ASP A 119 -5.26 20.18 -10.58
CA ASP A 119 -4.77 20.84 -11.81
C ASP A 119 -5.11 20.05 -13.11
N GLU A 120 -5.75 18.88 -12.99
CA GLU A 120 -6.21 18.05 -14.14
C GLU A 120 -7.74 18.02 -14.30
N LEU A 121 -8.49 18.89 -13.61
CA LEU A 121 -9.95 19.08 -13.71
C LEU A 121 -10.35 20.45 -14.26
#